data_AF-A0AAW1SKJ6-F1
#
_entry.id   AF-A0AAW1SKJ6-F1
#
_cell.length_a   1.000
_cell.length_b   1.000
_cell.length_c   1.000
_cell.angle_alpha   90.00
_cell.angle_beta   90.00
_cell.angle_gamma   90.00
#
_symmetry.space_group_name_H-M   'P 1'
#
loop_
_entity.id
_entity.type
_entity.pdbx_description
1 polymer ?
#
loop_
_entity_poly.entity_id
_entity_poly.type
_entity_poly.pdbx_seq_one_letter_code
_entity_poly.pdbx_strand_id
1 'polypeptide(L)'
;MLSHLAIFSQVARSSSRSSRLADRCIASWATVDPANLSAANPAQCYNLVNGEWQLTNTSASIPDPYNGEPFIKYPDTQGNETELFVKSLRTTPKSGLHNPLKNPERYIMYGEISARVSEELRKPEV
;
A
#
# COMPACT_ATOMS: atom_id res chain seq x y z
N MET A 1 2.23 -67.57 -29.67
CA MET A 1 1.97 -66.18 -30.09
C MET A 1 1.25 -65.49 -28.95
N LEU A 2 1.95 -64.56 -28.27
CA LEU A 2 1.54 -63.15 -28.12
C LEU A 2 0.19 -63.03 -27.37
N SER A 3 0.11 -62.53 -26.15
CA SER A 3 0.63 -61.22 -25.75
C SER A 3 0.56 -61.05 -24.22
N HIS A 4 1.64 -60.54 -23.65
CA HIS A 4 1.66 -59.84 -22.37
C HIS A 4 0.74 -58.61 -22.44
N LEU A 5 -0.11 -58.41 -21.43
CA LEU A 5 -0.64 -57.09 -21.11
C LEU A 5 -0.57 -56.87 -19.60
N ALA A 6 0.48 -56.16 -19.19
CA ALA A 6 0.63 -55.61 -17.87
C ALA A 6 -0.42 -54.51 -17.67
N ILE A 7 -1.30 -54.67 -16.69
CA ILE A 7 -2.24 -53.64 -16.26
C ILE A 7 -1.47 -52.68 -15.35
N PHE A 8 -0.92 -51.61 -15.93
CA PHE A 8 -0.45 -50.47 -15.14
C PHE A 8 -1.68 -49.66 -14.71
N SER A 9 -2.09 -49.82 -13.45
CA SER A 9 -3.00 -48.90 -12.78
C SER A 9 -2.28 -47.58 -12.56
N GLN A 10 -2.55 -46.60 -13.42
CA GLN A 10 -2.15 -45.21 -13.19
C GLN A 10 -3.05 -44.66 -12.07
N VAL A 11 -2.55 -44.66 -10.84
CA VAL A 11 -3.11 -43.84 -9.76
C VAL A 11 -2.92 -42.39 -10.18
N ALA A 12 -3.96 -41.78 -10.74
CA ALA A 12 -4.03 -40.35 -10.93
C ALA A 12 -3.95 -39.70 -9.55
N ARG A 13 -2.75 -39.24 -9.16
CA ARG A 13 -2.62 -38.26 -8.10
C ARG A 13 -3.32 -37.01 -8.59
N SER A 14 -4.57 -36.84 -8.18
CA SER A 14 -5.21 -35.54 -8.08
C SER A 14 -4.30 -34.70 -7.19
N SER A 15 -3.35 -34.01 -7.83
CA SER A 15 -2.80 -32.79 -7.27
C SER A 15 -3.98 -31.85 -7.25
N SER A 16 -4.73 -31.84 -6.15
CA SER A 16 -5.46 -30.64 -5.79
C SER A 16 -4.39 -29.56 -5.66
N ARG A 17 -4.15 -28.85 -6.77
CA ARG A 17 -3.84 -27.44 -6.68
C ARG A 17 -5.07 -26.85 -6.02
N SER A 18 -5.15 -26.99 -4.70
CA SER A 18 -5.86 -26.05 -3.86
C SER A 18 -5.30 -24.73 -4.33
N SER A 19 -6.04 -24.04 -5.18
CA SER A 19 -5.84 -22.64 -5.43
C SER A 19 -5.87 -22.05 -4.04
N ARG A 20 -4.68 -21.81 -3.47
CA ARG A 20 -4.52 -20.79 -2.46
C ARG A 20 -4.84 -19.51 -3.21
N LEU A 21 -6.13 -19.27 -3.47
CA LEU A 21 -6.67 -17.95 -3.25
C LEU A 21 -6.27 -17.73 -1.80
N ALA A 22 -5.09 -17.12 -1.63
CA ALA A 22 -4.66 -16.68 -0.33
C ALA A 22 -5.89 -16.00 0.25
N ASP A 23 -6.33 -16.48 1.41
CA ASP A 23 -7.20 -15.68 2.24
C ASP A 23 -6.53 -14.31 2.26
N ARG A 24 -7.09 -13.34 1.53
CA ARG A 24 -6.39 -12.10 1.18
C ARG A 24 -6.39 -11.27 2.45
N CYS A 25 -5.50 -11.61 3.38
CA CYS A 25 -5.35 -10.89 4.63
C CYS A 25 -4.85 -9.49 4.31
N ILE A 26 -5.72 -8.50 4.31
CA ILE A 26 -5.29 -7.11 4.14
C ILE A 26 -4.29 -6.77 5.25
N ALA A 27 -3.17 -6.16 4.88
CA ALA A 27 -2.16 -5.75 5.85
C ALA A 27 -2.77 -4.83 6.91
N SER A 28 -2.35 -4.97 8.17
CA SER A 28 -3.00 -4.28 9.31
C SER A 28 -2.93 -2.75 9.25
N TRP A 29 -2.01 -2.20 8.45
CA TRP A 29 -1.85 -0.76 8.23
C TRP A 29 -2.68 -0.23 7.06
N ALA A 30 -3.21 -1.10 6.20
CA ALA A 30 -3.98 -0.70 5.05
C ALA A 30 -5.41 -0.29 5.46
N THR A 31 -5.90 0.80 4.88
CA THR A 31 -7.21 1.38 5.17
C THR A 31 -8.25 1.05 4.10
N VAL A 32 -7.85 0.34 3.03
CA VAL A 32 -8.67 0.05 1.85
C VAL A 32 -8.46 -1.40 1.43
N ASP A 33 -9.56 -2.10 1.14
CA ASP A 33 -9.54 -3.40 0.48
C ASP A 33 -9.57 -3.20 -1.05
N PRO A 34 -8.51 -3.56 -1.79
CA PRO A 34 -8.50 -3.42 -3.24
C PRO A 34 -9.51 -4.33 -3.95
N ALA A 35 -9.94 -5.44 -3.35
CA ALA A 35 -10.93 -6.33 -3.96
C ALA A 35 -12.36 -5.79 -3.88
N ASN A 36 -12.63 -4.91 -2.91
CA ASN A 36 -13.95 -4.28 -2.71
C ASN A 36 -14.01 -2.83 -3.23
N LEU A 37 -12.85 -2.23 -3.57
CA LEU A 37 -12.74 -0.87 -4.08
C LEU A 37 -13.51 -0.68 -5.39
N SER A 38 -14.46 0.25 -5.40
CA SER A 38 -15.33 0.54 -6.55
C SER A 38 -16.04 1.88 -6.34
N ALA A 39 -16.84 2.34 -7.30
CA ALA A 39 -17.70 3.51 -7.07
C ALA A 39 -18.80 3.28 -6.01
N ALA A 40 -19.19 2.03 -5.75
CA ALA A 40 -20.09 1.69 -4.65
C ALA A 40 -19.39 1.73 -3.28
N ASN A 41 -18.08 1.46 -3.25
CA ASN A 41 -17.23 1.50 -2.07
C ASN A 41 -15.96 2.34 -2.34
N PRO A 42 -16.09 3.67 -2.50
CA PRO A 42 -14.97 4.50 -2.90
C PRO A 42 -13.97 4.69 -1.75
N ALA A 43 -12.68 4.69 -2.07
CA ALA A 43 -11.64 5.01 -1.08
C ALA A 43 -11.57 6.52 -0.81
N GLN A 44 -11.19 6.89 0.41
CA GLN A 44 -10.90 8.27 0.82
C GLN A 44 -9.41 8.42 1.09
N CYS A 45 -8.75 9.31 0.35
CA CYS A 45 -7.38 9.73 0.62
C CYS A 45 -7.36 10.93 1.58
N TYR A 46 -6.21 11.17 2.21
CA TYR A 46 -5.98 12.24 3.16
C TYR A 46 -4.62 12.89 2.87
N ASN A 47 -4.47 14.15 3.26
CA ASN A 47 -3.16 14.79 3.33
C ASN A 47 -2.49 14.41 4.65
N LEU A 48 -1.17 14.22 4.66
CA LEU A 48 -0.39 14.08 5.89
C LEU A 48 0.41 15.37 6.12
N VAL A 49 0.04 16.14 7.14
CA VAL A 49 0.72 17.40 7.49
C VAL A 49 0.96 17.45 8.99
N ASN A 50 2.19 17.81 9.39
CA ASN A 50 2.59 17.90 10.80
C ASN A 50 2.30 16.61 11.63
N GLY A 51 2.37 15.44 10.99
CA GLY A 51 2.13 14.15 11.64
C GLY A 51 0.66 13.74 11.75
N GLU A 52 -0.27 14.49 11.16
CA GLU A 52 -1.71 14.21 11.22
C GLU A 52 -2.31 14.03 9.82
N TRP A 53 -3.24 13.09 9.70
CA TRP A 53 -4.06 12.89 8.51
C TRP A 53 -5.21 13.89 8.50
N GLN A 54 -5.29 14.72 7.46
CA GLN A 54 -6.25 15.82 7.36
C GLN A 54 -6.99 15.80 6.01
N LEU A 55 -8.24 16.26 6.05
CA LEU A 55 -9.06 16.56 4.87
C LEU A 55 -9.02 18.05 4.56
N THR A 56 -9.43 18.39 3.35
CA THR A 56 -9.59 19.77 2.86
C THR A 56 -11.06 20.10 2.67
N ASN A 57 -11.35 21.37 2.38
CA ASN A 57 -12.72 21.82 2.15
C ASN A 57 -13.33 21.21 0.88
N THR A 58 -12.51 20.96 -0.13
CA THR A 58 -12.92 20.35 -1.40
C THR A 58 -12.24 19.01 -1.62
N SER A 59 -12.90 18.15 -2.39
CA SER A 59 -12.36 16.87 -2.82
C SER A 59 -12.64 16.66 -4.29
N ALA A 60 -11.74 15.95 -4.96
CA ALA A 60 -11.88 15.53 -6.34
C ALA A 60 -11.86 14.00 -6.40
N SER A 61 -12.40 13.45 -7.49
CA SER A 61 -12.50 12.00 -7.68
C SER A 61 -11.65 11.56 -8.85
N ILE A 62 -10.97 10.42 -8.68
CA ILE A 62 -10.25 9.71 -9.73
C ILE A 62 -11.20 8.65 -10.28
N PRO A 63 -11.46 8.63 -11.60
CA PRO A 63 -12.19 7.55 -12.24
C PRO A 63 -11.33 6.29 -12.33
N ASP A 64 -11.96 5.13 -12.18
CA ASP A 64 -11.35 3.83 -12.41
C ASP A 64 -10.98 3.71 -13.90
N PRO A 65 -9.70 3.45 -14.25
CA PRO A 65 -9.28 3.33 -15.64
C PRO A 65 -9.96 2.17 -16.40
N TYR A 66 -10.56 1.21 -15.71
CA TYR A 66 -11.22 0.05 -16.32
C TYR A 66 -12.65 0.35 -16.79
N ASN A 67 -13.44 1.11 -16.02
CA ASN A 67 -14.87 1.34 -16.29
C ASN A 67 -15.28 2.83 -16.30
N GLY A 68 -14.39 3.74 -15.88
CA GLY A 68 -14.62 5.19 -15.85
C GLY A 68 -15.36 5.71 -14.60
N GLU A 69 -15.80 4.83 -13.70
CA GLU A 69 -16.58 5.21 -12.52
C GLU A 69 -15.68 5.79 -11.40
N PRO A 70 -16.13 6.79 -10.63
CA PRO A 70 -15.31 7.41 -9.59
C PRO A 70 -15.16 6.52 -8.35
N PHE A 71 -14.01 5.86 -8.20
CA PHE A 71 -13.73 4.91 -7.12
C PHE A 71 -12.74 5.40 -6.04
N ILE A 72 -12.08 6.55 -6.22
CA ILE A 72 -11.15 7.13 -5.24
C ILE A 72 -11.41 8.63 -5.11
N LYS A 73 -11.58 9.12 -3.89
CA LYS A 73 -11.69 10.54 -3.54
C LYS A 73 -10.38 11.02 -2.92
N TYR A 74 -9.86 12.14 -3.38
CA TYR A 74 -8.67 12.77 -2.80
C TYR A 74 -8.94 14.22 -2.40
N PRO A 75 -8.23 14.72 -1.36
CA PRO A 75 -8.36 16.11 -0.94
C PRO A 75 -7.80 17.03 -2.02
N ASP A 76 -8.66 17.88 -2.58
CA ASP A 76 -8.27 18.86 -3.58
C ASP A 76 -7.79 20.12 -2.87
N THR A 77 -6.52 20.14 -2.47
CA THR A 77 -5.97 21.18 -1.59
C THR A 77 -5.89 22.51 -2.32
N GLN A 78 -6.64 23.50 -1.83
CA GLN A 78 -6.69 24.83 -2.44
C GLN A 78 -5.54 25.72 -1.96
N GLY A 79 -5.24 26.78 -2.73
CA GLY A 79 -4.13 27.69 -2.43
C GLY A 79 -4.19 28.31 -1.02
N ASN A 80 -5.38 28.62 -0.52
CA ASN A 80 -5.59 29.19 0.81
C ASN A 80 -5.40 28.18 1.96
N GLU A 81 -5.30 26.88 1.67
CA GLU A 81 -5.07 25.81 2.65
C GLU A 81 -3.58 25.44 2.78
N THR A 82 -2.73 25.98 1.90
CA THR A 82 -1.29 25.64 1.82
C THR A 82 -0.46 26.14 3.01
N GLU A 83 -0.95 27.13 3.76
CA GLU A 83 -0.21 27.77 4.85
C GLU A 83 0.23 26.77 5.94
N LEU A 84 -0.58 25.74 6.22
CA LEU A 84 -0.23 24.68 7.17
C LEU A 84 1.00 23.89 6.72
N PHE A 85 1.10 23.60 5.43
CA PHE A 85 2.25 22.91 4.83
C PHE A 85 3.49 23.80 4.85
N VAL A 86 3.33 25.08 4.52
CA VAL A 86 4.42 26.07 4.58
C VAL A 86 4.99 26.16 6.00
N LYS A 87 4.12 26.25 7.01
CA LYS A 87 4.54 26.26 8.42
C LYS A 87 5.25 24.97 8.81
N SER A 88 4.72 23.81 8.41
CA SER A 88 5.36 22.51 8.68
C SER A 88 6.76 22.43 8.05
N LEU A 89 6.91 22.83 6.79
CA LEU A 89 8.22 22.85 6.10
C LEU A 89 9.22 23.80 6.76
N ARG A 90 8.76 24.96 7.25
CA ARG A 90 9.62 25.94 7.95
C ARG A 90 10.19 25.42 9.27
N THR A 91 9.62 24.37 9.87
CA THR A 91 10.20 23.74 11.05
C THR A 91 11.54 23.04 10.75
N THR A 92 11.81 22.76 9.47
CA THR A 92 13.09 22.21 9.04
C THR A 92 14.11 23.33 8.81
N PRO A 93 15.19 23.40 9.61
CA PRO A 93 16.21 24.42 9.42
C PRO A 93 17.04 24.15 8.16
N LYS A 94 17.74 25.16 7.66
CA LYS A 94 18.58 25.06 6.44
C LYS A 94 19.64 23.96 6.50
N SER A 95 20.15 23.65 7.70
CA SER A 95 21.12 22.57 7.92
C SER A 95 20.48 21.17 8.03
N GLY A 96 19.19 21.03 7.65
CA GLY A 96 18.42 19.79 7.71
C GLY A 96 17.96 19.42 9.12
N LEU A 97 17.16 18.36 9.29
CA LEU A 97 16.86 17.83 10.64
C LEU A 97 18.03 17.01 11.21
N HIS A 98 18.92 16.53 10.34
CA HIS A 98 20.19 15.89 10.66
C HIS A 98 21.21 16.15 9.53
N ASN A 99 22.49 15.96 9.84
CA ASN A 99 23.63 15.98 8.92
C ASN A 99 24.83 15.25 9.61
N PRO A 100 26.00 15.10 8.98
CA PRO A 100 27.12 14.37 9.59
C PRO A 100 27.59 14.89 10.95
N LEU A 101 27.33 16.17 11.26
CA LEU A 101 27.72 16.82 12.52
C LEU A 101 26.54 17.09 13.46
N LYS A 102 25.30 16.82 13.04
CA LYS A 102 24.09 17.12 13.80
C LYS A 102 23.12 15.96 13.71
N ASN A 103 22.77 15.36 14.85
CA ASN A 103 21.86 14.22 14.94
C ASN A 103 22.24 13.05 13.99
N PRO A 104 23.53 12.63 13.93
CA PRO A 104 23.97 11.58 13.00
C PRO A 104 23.31 10.20 13.30
N GLU A 105 22.78 9.98 14.50
CA GLU A 105 22.01 8.77 14.84
C GLU A 105 20.79 8.55 13.94
N ARG A 106 20.26 9.61 13.31
CA ARG A 106 19.14 9.49 12.35
C ARG A 106 19.51 8.67 11.12
N TYR A 107 20.78 8.57 10.73
CA TYR A 107 21.20 7.67 9.66
C TYR A 107 20.93 6.20 10.01
N ILE A 108 21.21 5.81 11.26
CA ILE A 108 20.95 4.45 11.76
C ILE A 108 19.44 4.22 11.89
N MET A 109 18.72 5.17 12.47
CA MET A 109 17.26 5.13 12.59
C MET A 109 16.57 4.88 11.23
N TYR A 110 16.97 5.60 10.17
CA TYR A 110 16.41 5.37 8.82
C TYR A 110 16.80 4.02 8.21
N GLY A 111 17.97 3.48 8.57
CA GLY A 111 18.38 2.12 8.22
C GLY A 111 17.45 1.07 8.86
N GLU A 112 17.13 1.23 10.15
CA GLU A 112 16.19 0.35 10.86
C GLU A 112 14.77 0.45 10.29
N ILE A 113 14.29 1.67 10.00
CA ILE A 113 12.99 1.88 9.35
C ILE A 113 12.96 1.16 8.00
N SER A 114 14.02 1.29 7.20
CA SER A 114 14.12 0.65 5.88
C SER A 114 14.12 -0.88 5.98
N ALA A 115 14.81 -1.45 6.98
CA ALA A 115 14.78 -2.89 7.22
C ALA A 115 13.36 -3.40 7.56
N ARG A 116 12.65 -2.70 8.47
CA ARG A 116 11.28 -3.05 8.86
C ARG A 116 10.30 -2.92 7.70
N VAL A 117 10.41 -1.83 6.92
CA VAL A 117 9.56 -1.63 5.72
C VAL A 117 9.84 -2.70 4.68
N SER A 118 11.11 -3.07 4.45
CA SER A 118 11.45 -4.12 3.50
C SER A 118 10.93 -5.50 3.90
N GLU A 119 10.90 -5.80 5.20
CA GLU A 119 10.30 -7.02 5.72
C GLU A 119 8.78 -7.02 5.51
N GLU A 120 8.12 -5.91 5.81
CA GLU A 120 6.67 -5.74 5.62
C GLU A 120 6.26 -5.88 4.15
N LEU A 121 6.95 -5.19 3.24
CA LEU A 121 6.67 -5.21 1.79
C LEU A 121 7.00 -6.56 1.13
N ARG A 122 7.61 -7.52 1.84
CA ARG A 122 7.86 -8.88 1.33
C ARG A 122 6.71 -9.82 1.64
N LYS A 123 5.80 -9.44 2.54
CA LYS A 123 4.67 -10.27 2.92
C LYS A 123 3.76 -10.51 1.70
N PRO A 124 3.32 -11.75 1.42
CA PRO A 124 2.52 -12.06 0.22
C PRO A 124 1.22 -11.26 0.08
N GLU A 125 0.71 -10.74 1.19
CA GLU A 125 -0.52 -9.98 1.25
C GLU A 125 -0.39 -8.47 1.00
N VAL A 126 0.85 -7.96 0.92
CA VAL A 126 1.18 -6.55 0.60
C VAL A 126 1.55 -6.44 -0.88
#